data_AF-A0A925UDX8-F1
#
_entry.id   AF-A0A925UDX8-F1
#
_cell.length_a   1.000
_cell.length_b   1.000
_cell.length_c   1.000
_cell.angle_alpha   90.00
_cell.angle_beta   90.00
_cell.angle_gamma   90.00
#
_symmetry.space_group_name_H-M   'P 1'
#
loop_
_entity.id
_entity.type
_entity.pdbx_description
1 polymer ?
#
loop_
_entity_poly.entity_id
_entity_poly.type
_entity_poly.pdbx_seq_one_letter_code
_entity_poly.pdbx_strand_id
1 'polypeptide(L)'
;MKNRFVRKGVLAFVAGIGLNILGYVMKSNGNDLFAWPMLLGTILFGIGFLLIFYSLVRKVEAQGIKEEREDVEKMSNHNLQVK
;
A
#
# COMPACT_ATOMS: atom_id res chain seq x y z
N MET A 1 12.13 7.35 -7.52
CA MET A 1 12.55 6.39 -6.48
C MET A 1 11.72 5.11 -6.56
N LYS A 2 12.34 3.99 -6.92
CA LYS A 2 11.69 2.67 -7.08
C LYS A 2 11.23 2.18 -5.71
N ASN A 3 9.97 2.40 -5.36
CA ASN A 3 9.43 2.19 -4.00
C ASN A 3 9.35 0.67 -3.68
N ARG A 4 10.49 0.09 -3.26
CA ARG A 4 10.63 -1.35 -2.98
C ARG A 4 9.69 -1.83 -1.88
N PHE A 5 9.27 -0.95 -0.96
CA PHE A 5 8.34 -1.27 0.11
C PHE A 5 6.89 -1.39 -0.39
N VAL A 6 6.43 -0.47 -1.24
CA VAL A 6 5.12 -0.60 -1.91
C VAL A 6 5.03 -1.87 -2.72
N ARG A 7 6.09 -2.19 -3.47
CA ARG A 7 6.09 -3.39 -4.32
C ARG A 7 5.95 -4.67 -3.48
N LYS A 8 6.59 -4.73 -2.30
CA LYS A 8 6.44 -5.85 -1.36
C LYS A 8 5.05 -5.89 -0.72
N GLY A 9 4.50 -4.74 -0.33
CA GLY A 9 3.14 -4.66 0.23
C GLY A 9 2.07 -5.09 -0.77
N VAL A 10 2.17 -4.64 -2.03
CA VAL A 10 1.29 -5.07 -3.11
C VAL A 10 1.43 -6.56 -3.40
N LEU A 11 2.65 -7.10 -3.41
CA LEU A 11 2.87 -8.53 -3.62
C LEU A 11 2.24 -9.38 -2.50
N ALA A 12 2.40 -8.95 -1.24
CA ALA A 12 1.80 -9.62 -0.08
C ALA A 12 0.26 -9.56 -0.11
N PHE A 13 -0.29 -8.42 -0.52
CA PHE A 13 -1.74 -8.24 -0.69
C PHE A 13 -2.32 -9.18 -1.76
N VAL A 14 -1.69 -9.23 -2.95
CA VAL A 14 -2.09 -10.13 -4.04
C VAL A 14 -1.95 -11.61 -3.62
N ALA A 15 -0.87 -11.96 -2.91
CA ALA A 15 -0.69 -13.30 -2.37
C ALA A 15 -1.78 -13.68 -1.34
N GLY A 16 -2.18 -12.75 -0.48
CA GLY A 16 -3.27 -12.95 0.49
C GLY A 16 -4.64 -13.18 -0.18
N ILE A 17 -4.93 -12.47 -1.27
CA ILE A 17 -6.12 -12.71 -2.10
C ILE A 17 -6.06 -14.12 -2.71
N GLY A 18 -4.92 -14.47 -3.31
CA GLY A 18 -4.72 -15.79 -3.92
C GLY A 18 -4.93 -16.94 -2.94
N LEU A 19 -4.40 -16.82 -1.72
CA LEU A 19 -4.59 -17.81 -0.65
C LEU A 19 -6.04 -17.95 -0.21
N ASN A 20 -6.80 -16.85 -0.15
CA ASN A 20 -8.23 -16.90 0.16
C ASN A 20 -9.03 -17.62 -0.94
N ILE A 21 -8.72 -17.34 -2.21
CA ILE A 21 -9.35 -18.03 -3.35
C ILE A 21 -9.00 -19.53 -3.30
N LEU A 22 -7.73 -19.86 -3.04
CA LEU A 22 -7.27 -21.25 -2.92
C LEU A 22 -8.01 -21.98 -1.77
N GLY A 23 -8.16 -21.34 -0.62
CA GLY A 23 -8.94 -21.88 0.50
C GLY A 23 -10.40 -22.12 0.13
N TYR A 24 -11.02 -21.23 -0.66
CA TYR A 24 -12.39 -21.41 -1.15
C TYR A 24 -12.52 -22.60 -2.10
N VAL A 25 -11.55 -22.80 -2.99
CA VAL A 25 -11.50 -23.96 -3.89
C VAL A 25 -11.33 -25.25 -3.10
N MET A 26 -10.46 -25.27 -2.08
CA MET A 26 -10.28 -26.44 -1.20
C MET A 26 -11.53 -26.76 -0.39
N LYS A 27 -12.26 -25.73 0.07
CA LYS A 27 -13.57 -25.88 0.71
C LYS A 27 -14.58 -26.57 -0.22
N SER A 28 -14.59 -26.19 -1.51
CA SER A 28 -15.48 -26.82 -2.49
C SER A 28 -15.16 -28.30 -2.75
N ASN A 29 -13.90 -28.70 -2.52
CA ASN A 29 -13.44 -30.09 -2.66
C ASN A 29 -13.65 -30.93 -1.40
N GLY A 30 -14.36 -30.42 -0.38
CA GLY A 30 -14.67 -31.17 0.85
C GLY A 30 -13.47 -31.43 1.77
N ASN A 31 -12.39 -30.65 1.62
CA ASN A 31 -11.16 -30.86 2.38
C ASN A 31 -11.17 -29.99 3.64
N ASP A 32 -11.36 -30.60 4.82
CA ASP A 32 -11.52 -29.91 6.12
C ASP A 32 -10.31 -29.01 6.51
N LEU A 33 -9.16 -29.18 5.85
CA LEU A 33 -8.01 -28.30 6.04
C LEU A 33 -8.16 -26.91 5.41
N PHE A 34 -9.26 -26.59 4.72
CA PHE A 34 -9.49 -25.29 4.07
C PHE A 34 -9.45 -24.09 5.02
N ALA A 35 -9.73 -24.30 6.31
CA ALA A 35 -9.73 -23.23 7.32
C ALA A 35 -8.33 -22.61 7.52
N TRP A 36 -7.27 -23.41 7.41
CA TRP A 36 -5.88 -22.95 7.57
C TRP A 36 -5.43 -21.95 6.50
N PRO A 37 -5.55 -22.23 5.19
CA PRO A 37 -5.19 -21.28 4.15
C PRO A 37 -6.09 -20.04 4.14
N MET A 38 -7.38 -20.14 4.51
CA MET A 38 -8.24 -18.96 4.66
C MET A 38 -7.79 -18.06 5.83
N LEU A 39 -7.43 -18.66 6.97
CA LEU A 39 -6.91 -17.90 8.13
C LEU A 39 -5.60 -17.20 7.78
N LEU A 40 -4.63 -17.95 7.22
CA LEU A 40 -3.35 -17.40 6.74
C LEU A 40 -3.54 -16.32 5.69
N GLY A 41 -4.43 -16.55 4.72
CA GLY A 41 -4.76 -15.59 3.66
C GLY A 41 -5.35 -14.30 4.22
N THR A 42 -6.24 -14.39 5.20
CA THR A 42 -6.87 -13.24 5.86
C THR A 42 -5.84 -12.40 6.64
N ILE A 43 -4.95 -13.06 7.39
CA ILE A 43 -3.86 -12.38 8.11
C ILE A 43 -2.91 -11.69 7.12
N LEU A 44 -2.48 -12.39 6.06
CA LEU A 44 -1.62 -11.81 5.03
C LEU A 44 -2.29 -10.62 4.33
N PHE A 45 -3.58 -10.74 4.05
CA PHE A 45 -4.36 -9.68 3.43
C PHE A 45 -4.42 -8.43 4.32
N GLY A 46 -4.70 -8.59 5.62
CA GLY A 46 -4.70 -7.48 6.58
C GLY A 46 -3.34 -6.78 6.69
N ILE A 47 -2.25 -7.55 6.77
CA ILE A 47 -0.88 -7.00 6.80
C ILE A 47 -0.55 -6.30 5.48
N GLY A 48 -0.88 -6.91 4.34
CA GLY A 48 -0.68 -6.33 3.01
C GLY A 48 -1.45 -5.02 2.84
N PHE A 49 -2.69 -4.97 3.31
CA PHE A 49 -3.52 -3.77 3.29
C PHE A 49 -2.92 -2.65 4.14
N LEU A 50 -2.50 -2.94 5.39
CA LEU A 50 -1.83 -1.98 6.27
C LEU A 50 -0.56 -1.40 5.64
N LEU A 51 0.25 -2.23 4.99
CA LEU A 51 1.47 -1.78 4.31
C LEU A 51 1.19 -0.87 3.11
N ILE A 52 0.14 -1.18 2.33
CA ILE A 52 -0.30 -0.33 1.21
C ILE A 52 -0.82 0.99 1.77
N PHE A 53 -1.70 0.94 2.76
CA PHE A 53 -2.32 2.12 3.38
C PHE A 53 -1.26 3.05 3.98
N TYR A 54 -0.32 2.51 4.75
CA TYR A 54 0.81 3.27 5.30
C TYR A 54 1.63 3.95 4.20
N SER A 55 1.87 3.26 3.08
CA SER A 55 2.61 3.89 1.99
C SER A 55 1.80 4.94 1.23
N LEU A 56 0.48 4.86 1.20
CA LEU A 56 -0.37 5.91 0.63
C LEU A 56 -0.33 7.15 1.53
N VAL A 57 -0.52 6.97 2.84
CA VAL A 57 -0.43 8.06 3.83
C VAL A 57 0.93 8.76 3.74
N ARG A 58 2.03 7.99 3.78
CA ARG A 58 3.38 8.55 3.67
C ARG A 58 3.64 9.26 2.34
N LYS A 59 2.98 8.83 1.26
CA LYS A 59 3.08 9.52 -0.03
C LYS A 59 2.38 10.88 0.01
N VAL A 60 1.20 10.95 0.62
CA VAL A 60 0.44 12.21 0.76
C VAL A 60 1.24 13.20 1.59
N GLU A 61 1.78 12.78 2.75
CA GLU A 61 2.63 13.62 3.59
C GLU A 61 3.87 14.13 2.83
N ALA A 62 4.54 13.24 2.08
CA ALA A 62 5.72 13.62 1.29
C ALA A 62 5.38 14.56 0.12
N GLN A 63 4.17 14.52 -0.42
CA GLN A 63 3.71 15.44 -1.45
C GLN A 63 3.39 16.81 -0.86
N GLY A 64 2.72 16.88 0.29
CA GLY A 64 2.42 18.16 0.95
C GLY A 64 3.66 18.98 1.30
N ILE A 65 4.72 18.34 1.81
CA ILE A 65 5.99 19.01 2.12
C ILE A 65 6.69 19.55 0.86
N LYS A 66 6.52 18.87 -0.28
CA LYS A 66 7.08 19.34 -1.55
C LYS A 66 6.35 20.57 -2.06
N GLU A 67 5.02 20.54 -1.98
CA GLU A 67 4.16 21.64 -2.41
C GLU A 67 4.45 22.91 -1.61
N GLU A 68 4.58 22.81 -0.29
CA GLU A 68 5.00 23.93 0.57
C GLU A 68 6.36 24.53 0.14
N ARG A 69 7.34 23.69 -0.23
CA ARG A 69 8.66 24.16 -0.67
C ARG A 69 8.61 24.86 -2.02
N GLU A 70 7.83 24.33 -2.96
CA GLU A 70 7.64 24.95 -4.27
C GLU A 70 6.90 26.28 -4.17
N ASP A 71 5.94 26.41 -3.25
CA ASP A 71 5.19 27.65 -3.04
C ASP A 71 6.05 28.74 -2.38
N VAL A 72 6.91 28.37 -1.43
CA VAL A 72 7.89 29.31 -0.84
C VAL A 72 8.91 29.78 -1.87
N GLU A 73 9.39 28.91 -2.76
CA GLU A 73 10.31 29.26 -3.83
C GLU A 73 9.66 30.19 -4.87
N LYS A 74 8.40 29.93 -5.24
CA LYS A 74 7.61 30.81 -6.12
C LYS A 74 7.38 32.18 -5.49
N MET A 75 7.05 32.25 -4.19
CA MET A 75 6.86 33.53 -3.49
C MET A 75 8.18 34.32 -3.37
N SER A 76 9.31 33.65 -3.11
CA SER A 76 10.63 34.28 -3.07
C SER A 76 11.02 34.89 -4.42
N ASN A 77 10.85 34.13 -5.51
CA ASN A 77 11.16 34.61 -6.85
C ASN A 77 10.19 35.71 -7.33
N HIS A 78 8.92 35.66 -6.91
CA HIS A 78 7.97 36.75 -7.19
C HIS A 78 8.37 38.05 -6.49
N ASN A 79 8.76 37.99 -5.20
CA ASN A 79 9.20 39.17 -4.45
C ASN A 79 10.50 39.80 -4.98
N LEU A 80 11.35 39.02 -5.67
CA LEU A 80 12.54 39.52 -6.35
C LEU A 80 12.25 40.22 -7.69
N GLN A 81 11.11 39.94 -8.34
CA GLN A 81 10.73 40.58 -9.60
C GLN A 81 9.92 41.88 -9.41
N VAL A 82 9.35 42.09 -8.23
CA VAL A 82 8.50 43.27 -7.91
C VAL A 82 9.31 44.39 -7.22
N LYS A 83 10.62 44.20 -7.04
CA LYS A 83 11.54 45.14 -6.38
C LYS A 83 12.52 45.75 -7.38
#